data_AF-A0A7Y4XDJ4-F1
#
_entry.id   AF-A0A7Y4XDJ4-F1
#
_cell.length_a   1.000
_cell.length_b   1.000
_cell.length_c   1.000
_cell.angle_alpha   90.00
_cell.angle_beta   90.00
_cell.angle_gamma   90.00
#
_symmetry.space_group_name_H-M   'P 1'
#
loop_
_entity.id
_entity.type
_entity.pdbx_description
1 polymer ?
#
loop_
_entity_poly.entity_id
_entity_poly.type
_entity_poly.pdbx_seq_one_letter_code
_entity_poly.pdbx_strand_id
1 'polypeptide(L)'
;MEAFAQLLLENPLIALIAGLSIGLIFTLFVMIKSMFGSKSLKMENASLLRGHILMHDTGHKTLISELEKLKLQNENLRFTVATLKTKTGKSELRTLDIYDKAIRLMNARAPGFALVWETTLIEAEAEMQQIDTGMRAWIRRYVPRSLVNKSL
;
A
#
# COMPACT_ATOMS: atom_id res chain seq x y z
N MET A 1 59.82 -5.11 59.40
CA MET A 1 59.92 -4.63 58.00
C MET A 1 61.29 -4.99 57.43
N GLU A 2 62.39 -4.62 58.08
CA GLU A 2 63.77 -4.89 57.62
C GLU A 2 64.11 -6.38 57.49
N ALA A 3 63.77 -7.20 58.49
CA ALA A 3 64.03 -8.66 58.47
C ALA A 3 63.22 -9.41 57.39
N PHE A 4 62.03 -8.90 57.04
CA PHE A 4 61.20 -9.48 55.98
C PHE A 4 61.78 -9.16 54.60
N ALA A 5 62.37 -7.97 54.42
CA ALA A 5 63.02 -7.59 53.17
C ALA A 5 64.32 -8.38 52.92
N GLN A 6 65.10 -8.66 53.97
CA GLN A 6 66.31 -9.49 53.87
C GLN A 6 65.99 -10.95 53.49
N LEU A 7 64.96 -11.56 54.12
CA LEU A 7 64.49 -12.91 53.80
C LEU A 7 64.01 -13.06 52.35
N LEU A 8 63.44 -11.99 51.80
CA LEU A 8 62.88 -11.93 50.45
C LEU A 8 63.98 -11.81 49.37
N LEU A 9 65.14 -11.23 49.72
CA LEU A 9 66.29 -11.10 48.83
C LEU A 9 67.14 -12.38 48.78
N GLU A 10 67.21 -13.14 49.88
CA GLU A 10 67.97 -14.41 49.95
C GLU A 10 67.28 -15.56 49.20
N ASN A 11 65.95 -15.51 49.02
CA ASN A 11 65.17 -16.61 48.46
C ASN A 11 64.32 -16.18 47.25
N PRO A 12 64.79 -16.40 46.01
CA PRO A 12 64.10 -15.94 44.80
C PRO A 12 62.71 -16.56 44.59
N LEU A 13 62.47 -17.74 45.17
CA LEU A 13 61.16 -18.41 45.13
C LEU A 13 60.09 -17.67 45.95
N ILE A 14 60.45 -17.08 47.10
CA ILE A 14 59.51 -16.35 47.97
C ILE A 14 59.08 -15.04 47.29
N ALA A 15 60.02 -14.36 46.62
CA ALA A 15 59.73 -13.17 45.83
C ALA A 15 58.77 -13.45 44.67
N LEU A 16 58.96 -14.56 43.95
CA LEU A 16 58.05 -15.01 42.88
C LEU A 16 56.64 -15.33 43.41
N ILE A 17 56.55 -16.04 44.53
CA ILE A 17 55.26 -16.39 45.14
C ILE A 17 54.53 -15.13 45.62
N ALA A 18 55.23 -14.18 46.23
CA ALA A 18 54.64 -12.92 46.69
C ALA A 18 54.12 -12.07 45.51
N GLY A 19 54.91 -11.93 44.44
CA GLY A 19 54.50 -11.21 43.23
C GLY A 19 53.30 -11.88 42.54
N LEU A 20 53.31 -13.21 42.42
CA LEU A 20 52.20 -13.98 41.85
C LEU A 20 50.92 -13.80 42.68
N SER A 21 51.04 -13.83 44.01
CA SER A 21 49.90 -13.66 44.93
C SER A 21 49.24 -12.30 44.75
N ILE A 22 50.05 -11.24 44.66
CA ILE A 22 49.55 -9.87 44.48
C ILE A 22 48.90 -9.71 43.10
N GLY A 23 49.52 -10.22 42.03
CA GLY A 23 48.94 -10.20 40.69
C GLY A 23 47.63 -10.98 40.59
N LEU A 24 47.55 -12.16 41.22
CA LEU A 24 46.35 -12.98 41.26
C LEU A 24 45.21 -12.24 41.98
N ILE A 25 45.48 -11.64 43.14
CA ILE A 25 44.48 -10.89 43.89
C ILE A 25 43.96 -9.70 43.08
N PHE A 26 44.87 -8.97 42.41
CA PHE A 26 44.50 -7.81 41.61
C PHE A 26 43.64 -8.17 40.39
N THR A 27 44.05 -9.21 39.65
CA THR A 27 43.26 -9.71 38.51
C THR A 27 41.91 -10.25 38.92
N LEU A 28 41.83 -10.97 40.05
CA LEU A 28 40.58 -11.46 40.61
C LEU A 28 39.65 -10.30 40.98
N PHE A 29 40.18 -9.24 41.61
CA PHE A 29 39.42 -8.05 41.97
C PHE A 29 38.80 -7.35 40.75
N VAL A 30 39.59 -7.14 39.70
CA VAL A 30 39.11 -6.53 38.44
C VAL A 30 38.05 -7.42 37.76
N MET A 31 38.24 -8.74 37.75
CA MET A 31 37.31 -9.68 37.16
C MET A 31 35.96 -9.70 37.88
N ILE A 32 35.96 -9.70 39.22
CA ILE A 32 34.77 -9.64 40.05
C ILE A 32 33.98 -8.36 39.72
N LYS A 33 34.63 -7.20 39.75
CA LYS A 33 33.99 -5.90 39.45
C LYS A 33 33.42 -5.85 38.01
N SER A 34 34.16 -6.36 37.03
CA SER A 34 33.74 -6.43 35.62
C SER A 34 32.52 -7.33 35.42
N MET A 35 32.49 -8.47 36.11
CA MET A 35 31.38 -9.42 36.01
C MET A 35 30.06 -8.86 36.57
N PHE A 36 30.12 -8.10 37.67
CA PHE A 36 28.91 -7.47 38.23
C PHE A 36 28.38 -6.32 37.37
N GLY A 37 29.26 -5.47 36.82
CA GLY A 37 28.84 -4.36 35.95
C GLY A 37 28.34 -4.81 34.56
N SER A 38 28.95 -5.85 33.97
CA SER A 38 28.62 -6.30 32.61
C SER A 38 27.28 -7.03 32.52
N LYS A 39 26.82 -7.68 33.60
CA LYS A 39 25.57 -8.46 33.60
C LYS A 39 24.34 -7.59 33.41
N SER A 40 24.27 -6.44 34.09
CA SER A 40 23.13 -5.51 33.97
C SER A 40 23.04 -4.92 32.56
N LEU A 41 24.17 -4.47 32.00
CA LEU A 41 24.24 -3.93 30.64
C LEU A 41 23.89 -4.97 29.56
N LYS A 42 24.31 -6.23 29.74
CA LYS A 42 23.95 -7.32 28.83
C LYS A 42 22.48 -7.68 28.90
N MET A 43 21.88 -7.63 30.09
CA MET A 43 20.48 -7.94 30.28
C MET A 43 19.56 -6.87 29.68
N GLU A 44 19.91 -5.59 29.85
CA GLU A 44 19.19 -4.46 29.24
C GLU A 44 19.32 -4.45 27.71
N ASN A 45 20.52 -4.68 27.16
CA ASN A 45 20.67 -4.80 25.70
C ASN A 45 19.90 -6.01 25.15
N ALA A 46 19.86 -7.13 25.87
CA ALA A 46 19.11 -8.31 25.45
C ALA A 46 17.60 -8.07 25.46
N SER A 47 17.06 -7.33 26.43
CA SER A 47 15.63 -7.00 26.46
C SER A 47 15.26 -6.00 25.38
N LEU A 48 16.07 -4.96 25.14
CA LEU A 48 15.87 -4.00 24.06
C LEU A 48 15.93 -4.67 22.69
N LEU A 49 16.92 -5.53 22.45
CA LEU A 49 17.04 -6.26 21.19
C LEU A 49 15.84 -7.20 20.95
N ARG A 50 15.39 -7.91 21.99
CA ARG A 50 14.17 -8.73 21.92
C ARG A 50 12.94 -7.87 21.61
N GLY A 51 12.80 -6.71 22.25
CA GLY A 51 11.73 -5.76 21.97
C GLY A 51 11.72 -5.31 20.51
N HIS A 52 12.88 -4.90 19.98
CA HIS A 52 13.03 -4.50 18.58
C HIS A 52 12.70 -5.62 17.60
N ILE A 53 13.17 -6.85 17.85
CA ILE A 53 12.88 -8.01 16.99
C ILE A 53 11.38 -8.32 17.01
N LEU A 54 10.75 -8.33 18.18
CA LEU A 54 9.32 -8.60 18.30
C LEU A 54 8.47 -7.52 17.64
N MET A 55 8.81 -6.23 17.83
CA MET A 55 8.11 -5.12 17.17
C MET A 55 8.27 -5.16 15.64
N HIS A 56 9.46 -5.52 15.16
CA HIS A 56 9.70 -5.67 13.73
C HIS A 56 8.93 -6.87 13.16
N ASP A 57 8.89 -8.01 13.87
CA ASP A 57 8.14 -9.19 13.45
C ASP A 57 6.62 -8.94 13.44
N THR A 58 6.07 -8.28 14.46
CA THR A 58 4.64 -7.92 14.51
C THR A 58 4.28 -6.93 13.40
N GLY A 59 5.09 -5.88 13.21
CA GLY A 59 4.91 -4.92 12.11
C GLY A 59 5.05 -5.56 10.74
N HIS A 60 5.98 -6.50 10.57
CA HIS A 60 6.15 -7.23 9.32
C HIS A 60 4.94 -8.13 9.02
N LYS A 61 4.40 -8.81 10.05
CA LYS A 61 3.17 -9.61 9.93
C LYS A 61 1.96 -8.77 9.55
N THR A 62 1.80 -7.58 10.14
CA THR A 62 0.69 -6.68 9.77
C THR A 62 0.83 -6.23 8.32
N LEU A 63 2.02 -5.85 7.88
CA LEU A 63 2.28 -5.46 6.49
C LEU A 63 2.02 -6.60 5.50
N ILE A 64 2.43 -7.83 5.82
CA ILE A 64 2.13 -9.00 4.99
C ILE A 64 0.62 -9.22 4.91
N SER A 65 -0.09 -9.14 6.03
CA SER A 65 -1.54 -9.32 6.06
C SER A 65 -2.30 -8.25 5.27
N GLU A 66 -1.83 -7.00 5.31
CA GLU A 66 -2.38 -5.91 4.51
C GLU A 66 -2.11 -6.11 3.02
N LEU A 67 -0.90 -6.54 2.64
CA LEU A 67 -0.58 -6.86 1.26
C LEU A 67 -1.43 -8.02 0.73
N GLU A 68 -1.66 -9.06 1.53
CA GLU A 68 -2.52 -10.18 1.14
C GLU A 68 -3.98 -9.71 0.97
N LYS A 69 -4.48 -8.91 1.91
CA LYS A 69 -5.82 -8.31 1.82
C LYS A 69 -5.97 -7.42 0.57
N LEU A 70 -4.97 -6.58 0.29
CA LEU A 70 -4.97 -5.70 -0.88
C LEU A 70 -4.91 -6.49 -2.19
N LYS A 71 -4.11 -7.56 -2.26
CA LYS A 71 -4.07 -8.46 -3.42
C LYS A 71 -5.45 -9.10 -3.65
N LEU A 72 -6.06 -9.62 -2.59
CA LEU A 72 -7.40 -10.21 -2.67
C LEU A 72 -8.45 -9.20 -3.14
N GLN A 73 -8.42 -7.98 -2.59
CA GLN A 73 -9.29 -6.89 -3.04
C GLN A 73 -9.06 -6.52 -4.51
N ASN A 74 -7.80 -6.48 -4.95
CA ASN A 74 -7.46 -6.19 -6.33
C ASN A 74 -7.99 -7.27 -7.28
N GLU A 75 -7.81 -8.55 -6.95
CA GLU A 75 -8.34 -9.66 -7.73
C GLU A 75 -9.86 -9.65 -7.79
N ASN A 76 -10.53 -9.39 -6.65
CA ASN A 76 -11.97 -9.23 -6.59
C ASN A 76 -12.44 -8.09 -7.50
N LEU A 77 -11.79 -6.93 -7.45
CA LEU A 77 -12.12 -5.80 -8.32
C LEU A 77 -11.91 -6.12 -9.79
N ARG A 78 -10.80 -6.79 -10.14
CA ARG A 78 -10.55 -7.25 -11.53
C ARG A 78 -11.64 -8.19 -12.01
N PHE A 79 -12.05 -9.14 -11.17
CA PHE A 79 -13.13 -10.07 -11.47
C PHE A 79 -14.48 -9.35 -11.61
N THR A 80 -14.81 -8.42 -10.71
CA THR A 80 -16.02 -7.59 -10.78
C THR A 80 -16.04 -6.77 -12.06
N VAL A 81 -14.94 -6.11 -12.43
CA VAL A 81 -14.85 -5.33 -13.67
C VAL A 81 -15.05 -6.23 -14.89
N ALA A 82 -14.43 -7.41 -14.94
CA ALA A 82 -14.63 -8.36 -16.03
C ALA A 82 -16.08 -8.87 -16.11
N THR A 83 -16.69 -9.15 -14.96
CA THR A 83 -18.09 -9.60 -14.85
C THR A 83 -19.05 -8.49 -15.30
N LEU A 84 -18.81 -7.25 -14.88
CA LEU A 84 -19.61 -6.11 -15.30
C LEU A 84 -19.50 -5.90 -16.81
N LYS A 85 -18.28 -5.87 -17.37
CA LYS A 85 -18.07 -5.74 -18.82
C LYS A 85 -18.76 -6.82 -19.63
N THR A 86 -18.74 -8.08 -19.16
CA THR A 86 -19.38 -9.19 -19.87
C THR A 86 -20.90 -9.18 -19.73
N LYS A 87 -21.44 -8.77 -18.57
CA LYS A 87 -22.88 -8.67 -18.34
C LYS A 87 -23.48 -7.46 -19.07
N THR A 88 -22.87 -6.27 -18.95
CA THR A 88 -23.34 -5.06 -19.63
C THR A 88 -23.14 -5.18 -21.13
N GLY A 89 -21.97 -5.64 -21.59
CA GLY A 89 -21.70 -5.82 -23.03
C GLY A 89 -22.70 -6.77 -23.69
N LYS A 90 -23.05 -7.91 -23.04
CA LYS A 90 -24.08 -8.81 -23.58
C LYS A 90 -25.48 -8.20 -23.56
N SER A 91 -25.82 -7.43 -22.52
CA SER A 91 -27.12 -6.77 -22.41
C SER A 91 -27.27 -5.65 -23.44
N GLU A 92 -26.25 -4.82 -23.61
CA GLU A 92 -26.20 -3.73 -24.60
C GLU A 92 -26.20 -4.27 -26.02
N LEU A 93 -25.40 -5.30 -26.32
CA LEU A 93 -25.41 -5.98 -27.62
C LEU A 93 -26.78 -6.57 -27.94
N ARG A 94 -27.44 -7.20 -26.96
CA ARG A 94 -28.81 -7.71 -27.14
C ARG A 94 -29.80 -6.58 -27.42
N THR A 95 -29.69 -5.47 -26.71
CA THR A 95 -30.54 -4.30 -26.93
C THR A 95 -30.33 -3.71 -28.33
N LEU A 96 -29.08 -3.61 -28.78
CA LEU A 96 -28.75 -3.19 -30.16
C LEU A 96 -29.34 -4.12 -31.21
N ASP A 97 -29.22 -5.45 -31.04
CA ASP A 97 -29.82 -6.44 -31.95
C ASP A 97 -31.36 -6.31 -32.00
N ILE A 98 -32.00 -6.05 -30.86
CA ILE A 98 -33.45 -5.80 -30.80
C ILE A 98 -33.80 -4.52 -31.57
N TYR A 99 -33.05 -3.43 -31.39
CA TYR A 99 -33.29 -2.18 -32.12
C TYR A 99 -33.05 -2.33 -33.63
N ASP A 100 -31.98 -3.01 -34.06
CA ASP A 100 -31.73 -3.28 -35.49
C ASP A 100 -32.88 -4.08 -36.11
N LYS A 101 -33.36 -5.13 -35.43
CA LYS A 101 -34.54 -5.88 -35.86
C LYS A 101 -35.80 -5.04 -35.92
N ALA A 102 -36.03 -4.18 -34.93
CA ALA A 102 -37.17 -3.28 -34.91
C ALA A 102 -37.14 -2.30 -36.08
N ILE A 103 -35.99 -1.67 -36.35
CA ILE A 103 -35.78 -0.76 -37.49
C ILE A 103 -36.04 -1.48 -38.82
N ARG A 104 -35.51 -2.71 -38.99
CA ARG A 104 -35.78 -3.51 -40.21
C ARG A 104 -37.26 -3.83 -40.38
N LEU A 105 -37.95 -4.19 -39.30
CA LEU A 105 -39.40 -4.46 -39.32
C LEU A 105 -40.21 -3.19 -39.64
N MET A 106 -39.83 -2.05 -39.07
CA MET A 106 -40.46 -0.76 -39.37
C MET A 106 -40.26 -0.38 -40.83
N ASN A 107 -39.05 -0.53 -41.36
CA ASN A 107 -38.77 -0.25 -42.76
C ASN A 107 -39.59 -1.13 -43.73
N ALA A 108 -39.77 -2.41 -43.38
CA ALA A 108 -40.60 -3.31 -44.17
C ALA A 108 -42.11 -3.01 -44.09
N ARG A 109 -42.58 -2.41 -42.99
CA ARG A 109 -44.01 -2.19 -42.71
C ARG A 109 -44.49 -0.77 -43.00
N ALA A 110 -43.60 0.22 -43.02
CA ALA A 110 -43.94 1.63 -43.16
C ALA A 110 -43.22 2.25 -44.36
N PRO A 111 -43.93 2.57 -45.46
CA PRO A 111 -43.38 3.30 -46.58
C PRO A 111 -42.82 4.67 -46.14
N GLY A 112 -41.63 5.03 -46.62
CA GLY A 112 -40.98 6.30 -46.27
C GLY A 112 -40.26 6.32 -44.92
N PHE A 113 -40.33 5.24 -44.14
CA PHE A 113 -39.66 5.15 -42.83
C PHE A 113 -38.15 5.36 -42.94
N ALA A 114 -37.47 4.73 -43.91
CA ALA A 114 -36.02 4.84 -44.06
C ALA A 114 -35.52 6.29 -44.17
N LEU A 115 -36.21 7.12 -44.97
CA LEU A 115 -35.84 8.52 -45.17
C LEU A 115 -36.03 9.34 -43.88
N VAL A 116 -37.19 9.19 -43.23
CA VAL A 116 -37.49 9.89 -41.98
C VAL A 116 -36.49 9.46 -40.89
N TRP A 117 -36.24 8.15 -40.77
CA TRP A 117 -35.27 7.59 -39.84
C TRP A 117 -33.87 8.19 -40.01
N GLU A 118 -33.36 8.23 -41.25
CA GLU A 118 -32.03 8.79 -41.54
C GLU A 118 -31.95 10.28 -41.15
N THR A 119 -32.96 11.08 -41.50
CA THR A 119 -32.99 12.50 -41.12
C THR A 119 -33.05 12.70 -39.60
N THR A 120 -33.86 11.90 -38.89
CA THR A 120 -33.94 11.95 -37.43
C THR A 120 -32.67 11.46 -36.74
N LEU A 121 -31.95 10.52 -37.34
CA LEU A 121 -30.69 10.00 -36.82
C LEU A 121 -29.60 11.08 -36.89
N ILE A 122 -29.50 11.77 -38.03
CA ILE A 122 -28.56 12.89 -38.21
C ILE A 122 -28.85 14.01 -37.20
N GLU A 123 -30.12 14.34 -36.99
CA GLU A 123 -30.53 15.35 -36.00
C GLU A 123 -30.16 14.92 -34.58
N ALA A 124 -30.41 13.66 -34.22
CA ALA A 124 -30.04 13.12 -32.90
C ALA A 124 -28.52 13.07 -32.69
N GLU A 125 -27.74 12.72 -33.71
CA GLU A 125 -26.27 12.76 -33.65
C GLU A 125 -25.74 14.18 -33.44
N ALA A 126 -26.30 15.16 -34.16
CA ALA A 126 -25.98 16.57 -33.97
C ALA A 126 -26.36 17.06 -32.56
N GLU A 127 -27.49 16.59 -32.02
CA GLU A 127 -27.91 16.89 -30.66
C GLU A 127 -26.91 16.35 -29.62
N MET A 128 -26.47 15.10 -29.78
CA MET A 128 -25.53 14.43 -28.88
C MET A 128 -24.15 15.10 -28.90
N GLN A 129 -23.64 15.48 -30.08
CA GLN A 129 -22.37 16.21 -30.21
C GLN A 129 -22.36 17.54 -29.45
N GLN A 130 -23.49 18.26 -29.41
CA GLN A 130 -23.63 19.50 -28.63
C GLN A 130 -23.66 19.27 -27.11
N ILE A 131 -24.09 18.09 -26.68
CA ILE A 131 -24.07 17.67 -25.27
C ILE A 131 -22.64 17.31 -24.87
N ASP A 132 -21.96 16.48 -25.68
CA ASP A 132 -20.60 16.00 -25.40
C ASP A 132 -19.54 17.12 -25.39
N THR A 133 -19.71 18.13 -26.24
CA THR A 133 -18.84 19.33 -26.25
C THR A 133 -19.08 20.27 -25.06
N GLY A 134 -20.06 20.01 -24.20
CA GLY A 134 -20.38 20.83 -23.02
C GLY A 134 -20.95 22.22 -23.35
N MET A 135 -21.05 22.58 -24.63
CA MET A 135 -21.54 23.88 -25.10
C MET A 135 -22.99 24.11 -24.69
N ARG A 136 -23.83 23.08 -24.68
CA ARG A 136 -25.23 23.20 -24.24
C ARG A 136 -25.35 23.56 -22.76
N ALA A 137 -24.48 23.01 -21.90
CA ALA A 137 -24.43 23.38 -20.49
C ALA A 137 -23.89 24.80 -20.27
N TRP A 138 -22.94 25.22 -21.11
CA TRP A 138 -22.38 26.57 -21.11
C TRP A 138 -23.39 27.63 -21.59
N ILE A 139 -24.07 27.42 -22.72
CA ILE A 139 -25.09 28.32 -23.28
C ILE A 139 -26.24 28.54 -22.28
N ARG A 140 -26.75 27.46 -21.67
CA ARG A 140 -27.81 27.54 -20.66
C ARG A 140 -27.40 28.32 -19.39
N ARG A 141 -26.10 28.36 -19.08
CA ARG A 141 -25.56 29.03 -17.89
C ARG A 141 -25.32 30.52 -18.10
N TYR A 142 -25.00 30.94 -19.33
CA TYR A 142 -24.55 32.31 -19.62
C TYR A 142 -25.45 33.11 -20.58
N VAL A 143 -26.39 32.48 -21.29
CA VAL A 143 -27.35 33.21 -22.15
C VAL A 143 -28.66 33.47 -21.38
N PRO A 144 -29.10 34.73 -21.23
CA PRO A 144 -30.37 35.07 -20.59
C PRO A 144 -31.54 34.43 -21.35
N ARG A 145 -32.50 33.82 -20.62
CA ARG A 145 -33.68 33.15 -21.19
C ARG A 145 -34.53 34.04 -22.11
N SER A 146 -34.40 35.37 -22.02
CA SER A 146 -35.13 36.34 -22.84
C SER A 146 -34.67 36.41 -24.30
N LEU A 147 -33.47 35.92 -24.64
CA LEU A 147 -32.95 35.91 -26.03
C LEU A 147 -33.23 34.60 -26.78
N VAL A 148 -33.56 33.53 -26.05
CA VAL A 148 -33.84 32.20 -26.64
C VAL A 148 -35.25 32.10 -27.21
N ASN A 149 -36.20 32.90 -26.71
CA ASN A 149 -37.62 32.83 -27.11
C ASN A 149 -38.01 33.78 -28.26
N LYS A 150 -37.03 34.36 -28.99
CA LYS A 150 -37.27 35.32 -30.07
C LYS A 150 -36.88 34.82 -31.48
N SER A 151 -36.60 33.52 -31.61
CA SER A 151 -36.23 32.90 -32.91
C SER A 151 -37.08 31.67 -33.25
N LEU A 152 -38.33 31.64 -32.80
CA LEU A 152 -39.39 30.79 -33.35
C LEU A 152 -40.37 31.66 -34.12
#